data_AF-A0AAN8JEB7-F1
#
_entry.id   AF-A0AAN8JEB7-F1
#
_cell.length_a   1.000
_cell.length_b   1.000
_cell.length_c   1.000
_cell.angle_alpha   90.00
_cell.angle_beta   90.00
_cell.angle_gamma   90.00
#
_symmetry.space_group_name_H-M   'P 1'
#
loop_
_entity.id
_entity.type
_entity.pdbx_description
1 polymer ?
#
loop_
_entity_poly.entity_id
_entity_poly.type
_entity_poly.pdbx_seq_one_letter_code
_entity_poly.pdbx_strand_id
1 'polypeptide(L)'
;MVYLQMECPFIYVESDTLLGSRVVEKHRFCVLEIQECFETYYMRKDQAEQSLESLKSNIKQQSLFDGVTMSTSGDEQKVDLCRKLYKLIFQLVQFFESYLKLLEVFRSVTRTPQVVDMSLQATSLQVEMSTALQELENGQASPFNVDFKAVNKQEAITSLAEYLQTQQYLKAVQLLRSFRSLWPNDVFGMTSEDDVVALLNIYCSSLSDKKTGIFVLTRTDLDLNHLHSHLMNIHLKLSTAWPPSLSSTATTPTRLTEVVIKQSDSSTL
;
A
#
# COMPACT_ATOMS: atom_id res chain seq x y z
N MET A 1 13.56 15.52 -7.20
CA MET A 1 13.10 14.57 -6.17
C MET A 1 12.65 13.32 -6.91
N VAL A 2 13.32 12.19 -6.69
CA VAL A 2 12.82 10.90 -7.19
C VAL A 2 11.58 10.60 -6.34
N TYR A 3 10.40 10.64 -6.95
CA TYR A 3 9.21 10.08 -6.32
C TYR A 3 9.45 8.58 -6.23
N LEU A 4 9.72 8.07 -5.03
CA LEU A 4 9.67 6.63 -4.78
C LEU A 4 8.21 6.23 -4.87
N GLN A 5 7.82 5.69 -6.02
CA GLN A 5 6.48 5.19 -6.23
C GLN A 5 6.36 3.86 -5.49
N MET A 6 5.55 3.84 -4.43
CA MET A 6 5.12 2.57 -3.84
C MET A 6 4.08 1.96 -4.75
N GLU A 7 4.45 0.90 -5.47
CA GLU A 7 3.48 0.05 -6.15
C GLU A 7 2.81 -0.88 -5.14
N CYS A 8 1.51 -1.10 -5.33
CA CYS A 8 0.78 -2.09 -4.54
C CYS A 8 1.32 -3.49 -4.86
N PRO A 9 1.65 -4.32 -3.86
CA PRO A 9 2.13 -5.66 -4.13
C PRO A 9 1.05 -6.48 -4.83
N PHE A 10 1.45 -7.25 -5.84
CA PHE A 10 0.58 -8.22 -6.49
C PHE A 10 0.40 -9.42 -5.57
N ILE A 11 -0.85 -9.85 -5.39
CA ILE A 11 -1.20 -10.99 -4.54
C ILE A 11 -1.99 -12.00 -5.36
N TYR A 12 -1.55 -13.25 -5.31
CA TYR A 12 -2.32 -14.39 -5.81
C TYR A 12 -2.35 -15.47 -4.76
N VAL A 13 -3.54 -15.96 -4.44
CA VAL A 13 -3.72 -17.09 -3.53
C VAL A 13 -4.75 -18.02 -4.14
N GLU A 14 -4.39 -19.29 -4.25
CA GLU A 14 -5.29 -20.31 -4.75
C GLU A 14 -6.48 -20.54 -3.79
N SER A 15 -7.68 -20.72 -4.35
CA SER A 15 -8.96 -20.80 -3.62
C SER A 15 -8.97 -21.83 -2.49
N ASP A 16 -8.44 -23.02 -2.71
CA ASP A 16 -8.43 -24.10 -1.71
C ASP A 16 -7.52 -23.79 -0.52
N THR A 17 -6.48 -22.97 -0.76
CA THR A 17 -5.55 -22.48 0.26
C THR A 17 -6.16 -21.38 1.13
N LEU A 18 -7.05 -20.57 0.56
CA LEU A 18 -7.75 -19.49 1.25
C LEU A 18 -8.81 -19.99 2.24
N LEU A 19 -9.50 -21.09 1.91
CA LEU A 19 -10.61 -21.62 2.71
C LEU A 19 -10.16 -22.12 4.10
N GLY A 20 -8.89 -22.53 4.26
CA GLY A 20 -8.37 -23.06 5.52
C GLY A 20 -7.83 -22.03 6.52
N SER A 21 -7.58 -20.78 6.12
CA SER A 21 -6.63 -19.91 6.84
C SER A 21 -7.23 -18.68 7.55
N ARG A 22 -8.54 -18.43 7.49
CA ARG A 22 -9.21 -17.18 7.93
C ARG A 22 -8.53 -15.89 7.41
N VAL A 23 -7.66 -16.01 6.40
CA VAL A 23 -6.84 -14.91 5.88
C VAL A 23 -7.73 -13.87 5.23
N VAL A 24 -8.80 -14.29 4.54
CA VAL A 24 -9.79 -13.40 3.93
C VAL A 24 -10.47 -12.50 4.98
N GLU A 25 -10.84 -13.06 6.14
CA GLU A 25 -11.44 -12.28 7.23
C GLU A 25 -10.45 -11.26 7.78
N LYS A 26 -9.23 -11.69 8.12
CA LYS A 26 -8.16 -10.80 8.63
C LYS A 26 -7.79 -9.71 7.63
N HIS A 27 -7.67 -10.08 6.36
CA HIS A 27 -7.44 -9.16 5.25
C HIS A 27 -8.50 -8.08 5.19
N ARG A 28 -9.79 -8.48 5.22
CA ARG A 28 -10.92 -7.54 5.21
C ARG A 28 -10.84 -6.56 6.38
N PHE A 29 -10.53 -7.02 7.59
CA PHE A 29 -10.36 -6.14 8.74
C PHE A 29 -9.20 -5.16 8.56
N CYS A 30 -8.04 -5.62 8.10
CA CYS A 30 -6.89 -4.75 7.84
C CYS A 30 -7.19 -3.70 6.76
N VAL A 31 -7.89 -4.07 5.68
CA VAL A 31 -8.29 -3.11 4.63
C VAL A 31 -9.21 -2.03 5.19
N LEU A 32 -10.18 -2.38 6.04
CA LEU A 32 -11.05 -1.40 6.69
C LEU A 32 -10.28 -0.47 7.64
N GLU A 33 -9.35 -1.02 8.43
CA GLU A 33 -8.47 -0.23 9.32
C GLU A 33 -7.60 0.76 8.52
N ILE A 34 -7.01 0.30 7.42
CA ILE A 34 -6.21 1.12 6.51
C ILE A 34 -7.08 2.23 5.90
N GLN A 35 -8.30 1.92 5.47
CA GLN A 35 -9.24 2.90 4.92
C GLN A 35 -9.56 4.00 5.94
N GLU A 36 -9.91 3.63 7.18
CA GLU A 36 -10.21 4.60 8.24
C GLU A 36 -9.00 5.48 8.58
N CYS A 37 -7.81 4.87 8.65
CA CYS A 37 -6.55 5.60 8.86
C CYS A 37 -6.26 6.57 7.71
N PHE A 38 -6.53 6.18 6.46
CA PHE A 38 -6.34 7.01 5.29
C PHE A 38 -7.33 8.18 5.25
N GLU A 39 -8.61 7.94 5.52
CA GLU A 39 -9.63 8.99 5.62
C GLU A 39 -9.26 10.02 6.70
N THR A 40 -8.81 9.54 7.87
CA THR A 40 -8.35 10.41 8.96
C THR A 40 -7.08 11.19 8.59
N TYR A 41 -6.12 10.54 7.91
CA TYR A 41 -4.92 11.19 7.40
C TYR A 41 -5.28 12.31 6.43
N TYR A 42 -6.16 12.04 5.47
CA TYR A 42 -6.60 13.00 4.47
C TYR A 42 -7.27 14.22 5.14
N MET A 43 -8.21 13.99 6.06
CA MET A 43 -8.85 15.07 6.82
C MET A 43 -7.82 15.93 7.59
N ARG A 44 -6.83 15.31 8.26
CA ARG A 44 -5.78 16.05 8.99
C ARG A 44 -4.86 16.82 8.04
N LYS A 45 -4.57 16.25 6.87
CA LYS A 45 -3.77 16.89 5.82
C LYS A 45 -4.45 18.18 5.35
N ASP A 46 -5.74 18.10 5.01
CA ASP A 46 -6.53 19.27 4.59
C ASP A 46 -6.54 20.35 5.68
N GLN A 47 -6.71 19.99 6.95
CA GLN A 47 -6.65 20.93 8.07
C GLN A 47 -5.27 21.61 8.19
N ALA A 48 -4.19 20.85 8.02
CA ALA A 48 -2.83 21.40 8.07
C ALA A 48 -2.56 22.34 6.88
N GLU A 49 -3.01 21.97 5.68
CA GLU A 49 -2.90 22.79 4.46
C GLU A 49 -3.67 24.11 4.58
N GLN A 50 -4.92 24.06 5.06
CA GLN A 50 -5.72 25.27 5.32
C GLN A 50 -5.04 26.20 6.34
N SER A 51 -4.42 25.63 7.37
CA SER A 51 -3.72 26.40 8.41
C SER A 51 -2.44 27.05 7.88
N LEU A 52 -1.72 26.33 7.02
CA LEU A 52 -0.56 26.86 6.33
C LEU A 52 -0.95 28.02 5.41
N GLU A 53 -2.05 27.89 4.67
CA GLU A 53 -2.51 28.95 3.77
C GLU A 53 -2.99 30.18 4.54
N SER A 54 -3.70 29.98 5.65
CA SER A 54 -4.10 31.07 6.57
C SER A 54 -2.88 31.81 7.15
N LEU A 55 -1.84 31.08 7.55
CA LEU A 55 -0.59 31.66 8.05
C LEU A 55 0.13 32.45 6.94
N LYS A 56 0.22 31.92 5.72
CA LYS A 56 0.82 32.63 4.57
C LYS A 56 0.06 33.93 4.26
N SER A 57 -1.28 33.89 4.28
CA SER A 57 -2.11 35.09 4.08
C SER A 57 -1.84 36.14 5.15
N ASN A 58 -1.80 35.74 6.42
CA ASN A 58 -1.50 36.64 7.53
C ASN A 58 -0.13 37.30 7.38
N ILE A 59 0.91 36.53 7.05
CA ILE A 59 2.26 37.06 6.82
C ILE A 59 2.26 38.11 5.69
N LYS A 60 1.57 37.84 4.57
CA LYS A 60 1.45 38.80 3.46
C LYS A 60 0.73 40.08 3.88
N GLN A 61 -0.38 39.96 4.63
CA GLN A 61 -1.14 41.12 5.11
C GLN A 61 -0.33 41.96 6.12
N GLN A 62 0.44 41.32 6.99
CA GLN A 62 1.27 41.99 7.98
C GLN A 62 2.45 42.76 7.35
N SER A 63 2.94 42.31 6.18
CA SER A 63 4.00 43.03 5.43
C SER A 63 3.55 44.34 4.79
N LEU A 64 2.23 44.60 4.72
CA LEU A 64 1.65 45.80 4.09
C LEU A 64 1.31 46.91 5.08
N PHE A 65 1.30 46.64 6.39
CA PHE A 65 0.95 47.61 7.44
C PHE A 65 2.15 47.83 8.35
N ASP A 66 2.93 48.87 8.07
CA ASP A 66 4.09 49.26 8.87
C ASP A 66 3.61 49.96 10.15
N GLY A 67 3.73 49.27 11.29
CA GLY A 67 3.61 49.91 12.60
C GLY A 67 2.51 49.38 13.52
N VAL A 68 3.00 48.68 14.55
CA VAL A 68 2.45 48.61 15.92
C VAL A 68 1.23 47.70 16.12
N THR A 69 1.51 46.60 16.84
CA THR A 69 0.61 45.60 17.45
C THR A 69 0.22 44.44 16.53
N MET A 70 0.83 43.25 16.71
CA MET A 70 0.26 41.89 16.53
C MET A 70 1.36 40.79 16.57
N SER A 71 2.43 40.95 17.35
CA SER A 71 3.49 39.93 17.45
C SER A 71 3.02 38.60 18.07
N THR A 72 1.92 38.58 18.82
CA THR A 72 1.41 37.37 19.48
C THR A 72 0.56 36.47 18.57
N SER A 73 -0.23 37.04 17.65
CA SER A 73 -1.16 36.26 16.80
C SER A 73 -0.46 35.41 15.75
N GLY A 74 0.68 35.88 15.21
CA GLY A 74 1.45 35.12 14.22
C GLY A 74 2.16 33.92 14.84
N ASP A 75 2.63 34.04 16.08
CA ASP A 75 3.30 32.95 16.78
C ASP A 75 2.32 31.87 17.26
N GLU A 76 1.11 32.25 17.69
CA GLU A 76 0.03 31.30 17.97
C GLU A 76 -0.36 30.47 16.74
N GLN A 77 -0.49 31.10 15.56
CA GLN A 77 -0.79 30.40 14.31
C GLN A 77 0.33 29.44 13.87
N LYS A 78 1.60 29.83 14.06
CA LYS A 78 2.75 28.94 13.81
C LYS A 78 2.71 27.71 14.73
N VAL A 79 2.42 27.91 16.02
CA VAL A 79 2.31 26.82 17.00
C VAL A 79 1.13 25.89 16.68
N ASP A 80 0.00 26.44 16.25
CA ASP A 80 -1.16 25.64 15.81
C ASP A 80 -0.84 24.82 14.54
N LEU A 81 -0.15 25.40 13.56
CA LEU A 81 0.33 24.68 12.39
C LEU A 81 1.28 23.54 12.79
N CYS A 82 2.25 23.80 13.67
CA CYS A 82 3.15 22.77 14.19
C CYS A 82 2.37 21.63 14.88
N ARG A 83 1.34 21.94 15.66
CA ARG A 83 0.45 20.94 16.30
C ARG A 83 -0.28 20.09 15.26
N LYS A 84 -0.79 20.71 14.19
CA LYS A 84 -1.48 20.01 13.10
C LYS A 84 -0.53 19.11 12.31
N LEU A 85 0.69 19.58 12.01
CA LEU A 85 1.74 18.78 11.37
C LEU A 85 2.18 17.59 12.23
N TYR A 86 2.35 17.78 13.54
CA TYR A 86 2.66 16.69 14.47
C TYR A 86 1.58 15.60 14.46
N LYS A 87 0.30 16.01 14.54
CA LYS A 87 -0.85 15.09 14.43
C LYS A 87 -0.90 14.37 13.08
N LEU A 88 -0.50 15.05 12.00
CA LEU A 88 -0.43 14.46 10.67
C LEU A 88 0.67 13.39 10.58
N ILE A 89 1.86 13.66 11.13
CA ILE A 89 2.96 12.69 11.21
C ILE A 89 2.53 11.47 12.03
N PHE A 90 1.88 11.67 13.17
CA PHE A 90 1.33 10.58 13.98
C PHE A 90 0.34 9.73 13.18
N GLN A 91 -0.57 10.36 12.44
CA GLN A 91 -1.55 9.64 11.62
C GLN A 91 -0.87 8.83 10.51
N LEU A 92 0.21 9.35 9.92
CA LEU A 92 1.01 8.65 8.93
C LEU A 92 1.70 7.41 9.56
N VAL A 93 2.25 7.53 10.77
CA VAL A 93 2.81 6.39 11.52
C VAL A 93 1.75 5.30 11.70
N GLN A 94 0.54 5.65 12.17
CA GLN A 94 -0.55 4.70 12.33
C GLN A 94 -0.95 4.03 11.02
N PHE A 95 -1.04 4.80 9.93
CA PHE A 95 -1.36 4.27 8.61
C PHE A 95 -0.33 3.22 8.14
N PHE A 96 0.97 3.52 8.30
CA PHE A 96 2.04 2.57 7.99
C PHE A 96 1.98 1.32 8.89
N GLU A 97 1.66 1.48 10.17
CA GLU A 97 1.50 0.35 11.08
C GLU A 97 0.37 -0.58 10.62
N SER A 98 -0.80 -0.06 10.25
CA SER A 98 -1.92 -0.85 9.73
C SER A 98 -1.58 -1.53 8.39
N TYR A 99 -0.80 -0.87 7.52
CA TYR A 99 -0.30 -1.49 6.29
C TYR A 99 0.69 -2.64 6.58
N LEU A 100 1.59 -2.48 7.56
CA LEU A 100 2.49 -3.56 7.97
C LEU A 100 1.72 -4.76 8.57
N LYS A 101 0.63 -4.50 9.32
CA LYS A 101 -0.27 -5.58 9.81
C LYS A 101 -0.87 -6.37 8.66
N LEU A 102 -1.32 -5.70 7.58
CA LEU A 102 -1.83 -6.36 6.38
C LEU A 102 -0.79 -7.28 5.74
N LEU A 103 0.45 -6.81 5.59
CA LEU A 103 1.53 -7.63 5.05
C LEU A 103 1.83 -8.85 5.93
N GLU A 104 1.72 -8.73 7.26
CA GLU A 104 1.89 -9.86 8.17
C GLU A 104 0.76 -10.90 8.05
N VAL A 105 -0.48 -10.47 7.73
CA VAL A 105 -1.57 -11.39 7.41
C VAL A 105 -1.19 -12.27 6.21
N PHE A 106 -0.65 -11.68 5.15
CA PHE A 106 -0.19 -12.44 3.98
C PHE A 106 1.03 -13.30 4.27
N ARG A 107 2.02 -12.81 5.02
CA ARG A 107 3.17 -13.61 5.45
C ARG A 107 2.78 -14.78 6.35
N SER A 108 1.67 -14.69 7.08
CA SER A 108 1.17 -15.81 7.87
C SER A 108 0.69 -16.97 7.00
N VAL A 109 0.28 -16.71 5.75
CA VAL A 109 -0.16 -17.74 4.79
C VAL A 109 0.97 -18.70 4.48
N THR A 110 2.18 -18.19 4.21
CA THR A 110 3.35 -19.00 3.84
C THR A 110 3.85 -19.91 4.96
N ARG A 111 3.40 -19.70 6.20
CA ARG A 111 3.68 -20.60 7.34
C ARG A 111 2.78 -21.85 7.34
N THR A 112 1.79 -21.92 6.47
CA THR A 112 0.87 -23.06 6.34
C THR A 112 1.56 -24.18 5.55
N PRO A 113 1.60 -25.43 6.04
CA PRO A 113 2.40 -26.51 5.43
C PRO A 113 1.94 -26.95 4.04
N GLN A 114 0.74 -26.57 3.61
CA GLN A 114 0.19 -26.88 2.29
C GLN A 114 0.44 -25.78 1.27
N VAL A 115 1.16 -24.71 1.65
CA VAL A 115 1.39 -23.54 0.80
C VAL A 115 2.75 -23.63 0.11
N VAL A 116 2.75 -23.39 -1.20
CA VAL A 116 3.93 -23.25 -2.03
C VAL A 116 4.13 -21.78 -2.33
N ASP A 117 5.13 -21.17 -1.68
CA ASP A 117 5.48 -19.76 -1.89
C ASP A 117 6.25 -19.57 -3.21
N MET A 118 5.61 -18.88 -4.16
CA MET A 118 6.15 -18.54 -5.47
C MET A 118 6.46 -17.04 -5.61
N SER A 119 6.46 -16.30 -4.49
CA SER A 119 6.62 -14.85 -4.45
C SER A 119 7.91 -14.35 -5.12
N LEU A 120 9.04 -15.05 -4.92
CA LEU A 120 10.32 -14.66 -5.52
C LEU A 120 10.29 -14.75 -7.05
N GLN A 121 9.68 -15.82 -7.57
CA GLN A 121 9.60 -16.05 -9.02
C GLN A 121 8.68 -15.03 -9.68
N ALA A 122 7.51 -14.77 -9.07
CA ALA A 122 6.59 -13.74 -9.55
C ALA A 122 7.19 -12.33 -9.47
N THR A 123 7.96 -12.01 -8.42
CA THR A 123 8.64 -10.71 -8.30
C THR A 123 9.69 -10.55 -9.41
N SER A 124 10.47 -11.59 -9.71
CA SER A 124 11.41 -11.56 -10.83
C SER A 124 10.69 -11.37 -12.17
N LEU A 125 9.59 -12.09 -12.39
CA LEU A 125 8.77 -11.94 -13.60
C LEU A 125 8.19 -10.53 -13.71
N GLN A 126 7.71 -9.95 -12.61
CA GLN A 126 7.19 -8.59 -12.59
C GLN A 126 8.25 -7.58 -13.08
N VAL A 127 9.47 -7.66 -12.57
CA VAL A 127 10.58 -6.76 -12.96
C VAL A 127 10.95 -6.92 -14.43
N GLU A 128 11.06 -8.16 -14.90
CA GLU A 128 11.40 -8.45 -16.31
C GLU A 128 10.29 -7.98 -17.27
N MET A 129 9.01 -8.18 -16.91
CA MET A 129 7.87 -7.69 -17.69
C MET A 129 7.81 -6.16 -17.71
N SER A 130 8.03 -5.49 -16.58
CA SER A 130 8.08 -4.03 -16.52
C SER A 130 9.22 -3.48 -17.38
N THR A 131 10.38 -4.16 -17.40
CA THR A 131 11.50 -3.80 -18.28
C THR A 131 11.13 -3.97 -19.75
N ALA A 132 10.52 -5.10 -20.13
CA ALA A 132 10.07 -5.35 -21.50
C ALA A 132 8.98 -4.34 -21.96
N LEU A 133 8.09 -3.93 -21.06
CA LEU A 133 7.10 -2.87 -21.32
C LEU A 133 7.79 -1.54 -21.60
N GLN A 134 8.78 -1.17 -20.80
CA GLN A 134 9.55 0.05 -21.00
C GLN A 134 10.29 0.05 -22.35
N GLU A 135 10.87 -1.08 -22.76
CA GLU A 135 11.48 -1.23 -24.09
C GLU A 135 10.47 -1.05 -25.23
N LEU A 136 9.25 -1.56 -25.07
CA LEU A 136 8.16 -1.41 -26.03
C LEU A 136 7.70 0.05 -26.14
N GLU A 137 7.53 0.74 -25.01
CA GLU A 137 7.12 2.15 -24.95
C GLU A 137 8.19 3.09 -25.52
N ASN A 138 9.46 2.75 -25.33
CA ASN A 138 10.59 3.48 -25.90
C ASN A 138 10.81 3.21 -27.40
N GLY A 139 9.98 2.36 -28.03
CA GLY A 139 10.08 2.00 -29.44
C GLY A 139 11.34 1.18 -29.79
N GLN A 140 12.01 0.60 -28.80
CA GLN A 140 13.19 -0.26 -28.99
C GLN A 140 12.80 -1.72 -29.29
N ALA A 141 11.52 -2.05 -29.12
CA ALA A 141 10.97 -3.35 -29.42
C ALA A 141 10.86 -3.63 -30.92
N SER A 142 11.25 -4.83 -31.32
CA SER A 142 10.99 -5.32 -32.67
C SER A 142 9.47 -5.50 -32.89
N PRO A 143 8.93 -5.11 -34.06
CA PRO A 143 7.55 -5.40 -34.40
C PRO A 143 7.32 -6.90 -34.42
N PHE A 144 6.49 -7.39 -33.51
CA PHE A 144 6.06 -8.78 -33.53
C PHE A 144 4.77 -8.85 -34.34
N ASN A 145 4.87 -9.40 -35.56
CA ASN A 145 3.69 -9.77 -36.33
C ASN A 145 3.03 -10.95 -35.63
N VAL A 146 1.93 -10.67 -34.94
CA VAL A 146 1.10 -11.65 -34.28
C VAL A 146 0.35 -12.43 -35.35
N ASP A 147 1.01 -13.43 -35.97
CA ASP A 147 0.32 -14.42 -36.79
C ASP A 147 -0.28 -15.48 -35.87
N PHE A 148 -1.19 -15.04 -35.00
CA PHE A 148 -1.75 -15.87 -33.94
C PHE A 148 -3.24 -16.10 -34.18
N LYS A 149 -3.55 -17.28 -34.70
CA LYS A 149 -4.91 -17.80 -34.83
C LYS A 149 -5.26 -18.62 -33.59
N ALA A 150 -5.36 -17.97 -32.42
CA ALA A 150 -5.94 -18.65 -31.26
C ALA A 150 -7.37 -19.07 -31.64
N VAL A 151 -7.68 -20.37 -31.59
CA VAL A 151 -9.00 -20.88 -32.01
C VAL A 151 -10.04 -20.62 -30.91
N ASN A 152 -9.57 -20.51 -29.66
CA ASN A 152 -10.38 -20.21 -28.50
C ASN A 152 -9.57 -19.51 -27.38
N LYS A 153 -10.28 -19.04 -26.36
CA LYS A 153 -9.70 -18.32 -25.22
C LYS A 153 -8.70 -19.16 -24.40
N GLN A 154 -8.93 -20.46 -24.25
CA GLN A 154 -8.07 -21.32 -23.43
C GLN A 154 -6.69 -21.50 -24.07
N GLU A 155 -6.64 -21.64 -25.39
CA GLU A 155 -5.39 -21.68 -26.16
C GLU A 155 -4.60 -20.37 -26.05
N ALA A 156 -5.28 -19.22 -26.08
CA ALA A 156 -4.66 -17.92 -25.88
C ALA A 156 -3.99 -17.79 -24.49
N ILE A 157 -4.69 -18.21 -23.43
CA ILE A 157 -4.15 -18.23 -22.06
C ILE A 157 -2.95 -19.18 -21.95
N THR A 158 -3.07 -20.37 -22.54
CA THR A 158 -2.01 -21.39 -22.51
C THR A 158 -0.76 -20.91 -23.24
N SER A 159 -0.93 -20.28 -24.41
CA SER A 159 0.18 -19.72 -25.17
C SER A 159 0.88 -18.59 -24.42
N LEU A 160 0.13 -17.67 -23.80
CA LEU A 160 0.73 -16.62 -22.98
C LEU A 160 1.53 -17.22 -21.82
N ALA A 161 0.97 -18.20 -21.11
CA ALA A 161 1.68 -18.89 -20.03
C ALA A 161 2.98 -19.55 -20.52
N GLU A 162 3.00 -20.10 -21.73
CA GLU A 162 4.20 -20.70 -22.35
C GLU A 162 5.25 -19.65 -22.72
N TYR A 163 4.86 -18.50 -23.28
CA TYR A 163 5.78 -17.37 -23.52
C TYR A 163 6.38 -16.83 -22.22
N LEU A 164 5.60 -16.77 -21.14
CA LEU A 164 6.07 -16.37 -19.83
C LEU A 164 7.04 -17.40 -19.23
N GLN A 165 6.77 -18.70 -19.38
CA GLN A 165 7.68 -19.77 -18.93
C GLN A 165 8.99 -19.83 -19.73
N THR A 166 8.95 -19.46 -21.01
CA THR A 166 10.13 -19.41 -21.90
C THR A 166 10.86 -18.06 -21.87
N GLN A 167 10.51 -17.18 -20.93
CA GLN A 167 11.14 -15.86 -20.73
C GLN A 167 11.04 -14.92 -21.94
N GLN A 168 10.02 -15.07 -22.77
CA GLN A 168 9.78 -14.24 -23.94
C GLN A 168 8.79 -13.10 -23.61
N TYR A 169 9.14 -12.26 -22.63
CA TYR A 169 8.23 -11.28 -22.03
C TYR A 169 7.72 -10.23 -23.02
N LEU A 170 8.58 -9.72 -23.90
CA LEU A 170 8.20 -8.73 -24.91
C LEU A 170 7.10 -9.26 -25.84
N LYS A 171 7.25 -10.51 -26.30
CA LYS A 171 6.24 -11.18 -27.14
C LYS A 171 4.96 -11.43 -26.35
N ALA A 172 5.07 -11.83 -25.09
CA ALA A 172 3.90 -12.03 -24.22
C ALA A 172 3.08 -10.74 -24.05
N VAL A 173 3.74 -9.60 -23.85
CA VAL A 173 3.09 -8.28 -23.75
C VAL A 173 2.40 -7.90 -25.07
N GLN A 174 3.09 -8.03 -26.21
CA GLN A 174 2.51 -7.72 -27.52
C GLN A 174 1.31 -8.64 -27.85
N LEU A 175 1.41 -9.92 -27.50
CA LEU A 175 0.36 -10.90 -27.68
C LEU A 175 -0.84 -10.63 -26.75
N LEU A 176 -0.59 -10.27 -25.48
CA LEU A 176 -1.62 -9.86 -24.52
C LEU A 176 -2.46 -8.69 -25.06
N ARG A 177 -1.79 -7.63 -25.54
CA ARG A 177 -2.46 -6.45 -26.12
C ARG A 177 -3.31 -6.83 -27.35
N SER A 178 -2.84 -7.79 -28.13
CA SER A 178 -3.58 -8.32 -29.28
C SER A 178 -4.82 -9.11 -28.82
N PHE A 179 -4.68 -9.98 -27.82
CA PHE A 179 -5.82 -10.73 -27.25
C PHE A 179 -6.84 -9.85 -26.54
N ARG A 180 -6.41 -8.75 -25.90
CA ARG A 180 -7.32 -7.75 -25.32
C ARG A 180 -8.25 -7.13 -26.37
N SER A 181 -7.78 -6.97 -27.61
CA SER A 181 -8.63 -6.45 -28.70
C SER A 181 -9.69 -7.46 -29.16
N LEU A 182 -9.41 -8.76 -29.02
CA LEU A 182 -10.31 -9.86 -29.36
C LEU A 182 -11.32 -10.16 -28.24
N TRP A 183 -10.89 -10.04 -26.97
CA TRP A 183 -11.70 -10.27 -25.77
C TRP A 183 -11.56 -9.10 -24.78
N PRO A 184 -12.27 -7.98 -25.02
CA PRO A 184 -12.21 -6.82 -24.15
C PRO A 184 -12.84 -7.10 -22.79
N ASN A 185 -12.29 -6.50 -21.72
CA ASN A 185 -12.75 -6.63 -20.32
C ASN A 185 -12.70 -8.06 -19.75
N ASP A 186 -11.76 -8.87 -20.23
CA ASP A 186 -11.54 -10.24 -19.75
C ASP A 186 -10.18 -10.36 -19.03
N VAL A 187 -9.70 -11.59 -18.80
CA VAL A 187 -8.42 -11.94 -18.15
C VAL A 187 -7.18 -11.26 -18.75
N PHE A 188 -7.30 -10.63 -19.92
CA PHE A 188 -6.22 -9.92 -20.60
C PHE A 188 -6.07 -8.45 -20.15
N GLY A 189 -6.83 -8.00 -19.15
CA GLY A 189 -6.76 -6.64 -18.61
C GLY A 189 -7.54 -5.60 -19.42
N MET A 190 -7.70 -4.39 -18.88
CA MET A 190 -8.49 -3.31 -19.51
C MET A 190 -7.60 -2.28 -20.19
N THR A 191 -6.49 -1.92 -19.55
CA THR A 191 -5.58 -0.86 -19.98
C THR A 191 -4.15 -1.38 -20.09
N SER A 192 -3.26 -0.58 -20.69
CA SER A 192 -1.82 -0.91 -20.72
C SER A 192 -1.19 -0.93 -19.32
N GLU A 193 -1.76 -0.21 -18.36
CA GLU A 193 -1.29 -0.22 -16.96
C GLU A 193 -1.55 -1.58 -16.29
N ASP A 194 -2.54 -2.33 -16.78
CA ASP A 194 -2.89 -3.65 -16.27
C ASP A 194 -2.05 -4.78 -16.88
N ASP A 195 -1.17 -4.49 -17.85
CA ASP A 195 -0.45 -5.50 -18.64
C ASP A 195 0.31 -6.49 -17.75
N VAL A 196 1.09 -5.97 -16.79
CA VAL A 196 1.88 -6.79 -15.86
C VAL A 196 0.99 -7.64 -14.96
N VAL A 197 -0.07 -7.03 -14.42
CA VAL A 197 -1.01 -7.71 -13.50
C VAL A 197 -1.76 -8.84 -14.23
N ALA A 198 -2.21 -8.59 -15.46
CA ALA A 198 -2.87 -9.60 -16.29
C ALA A 198 -1.93 -10.77 -16.61
N LEU A 199 -0.68 -10.50 -16.99
CA LEU A 199 0.31 -11.54 -17.27
C LEU A 199 0.68 -12.35 -16.02
N LEU A 200 0.84 -11.69 -14.87
CA LEU A 200 1.07 -12.37 -13.59
C LEU A 200 -0.11 -13.27 -13.21
N ASN A 201 -1.35 -12.81 -13.40
CA ASN A 201 -2.54 -13.62 -13.17
C ASN A 201 -2.58 -14.86 -14.08
N ILE A 202 -2.29 -14.71 -15.37
CA ILE A 202 -2.23 -15.82 -16.33
C ILE A 202 -1.15 -16.83 -15.93
N TYR A 203 0.04 -16.34 -15.57
CA TYR A 203 1.13 -17.18 -15.10
C TYR A 203 0.75 -17.96 -13.83
N CYS A 204 0.21 -17.27 -12.82
CA CYS A 204 -0.18 -17.89 -11.55
C CYS A 204 -1.32 -18.89 -11.73
N SER A 205 -2.28 -18.59 -12.61
CA SER A 205 -3.37 -19.51 -12.95
C SER A 205 -2.85 -20.80 -13.60
N SER A 206 -1.91 -20.66 -14.55
CA SER A 206 -1.26 -21.83 -15.18
C SER A 206 -0.43 -22.66 -14.19
N LEU A 207 0.10 -22.04 -13.13
CA LEU A 207 0.78 -22.77 -12.05
C LEU A 207 -0.20 -23.54 -11.16
N SER A 208 -1.34 -22.95 -10.81
CA SER A 208 -2.37 -23.64 -10.00
C SER A 208 -2.97 -24.86 -10.71
N ASP A 209 -3.00 -24.87 -12.04
CA ASP A 209 -3.43 -26.07 -12.79
C ASP A 209 -2.48 -27.27 -12.58
N LYS A 210 -1.21 -27.02 -12.22
CA LYS A 210 -0.17 -28.05 -12.08
C LYS A 210 0.17 -28.36 -10.62
N LYS A 211 -0.09 -27.43 -9.70
CA LYS A 211 0.32 -27.50 -8.29
C LYS A 211 -0.77 -26.88 -7.44
N THR A 212 -1.13 -27.55 -6.35
CA THR A 212 -1.99 -26.98 -5.33
C THR A 212 -1.17 -26.24 -4.27
N GLY A 213 -1.80 -25.31 -3.57
CA GLY A 213 -1.18 -24.50 -2.53
C GLY A 213 -0.52 -23.21 -3.01
N ILE A 214 -0.71 -22.75 -4.25
CA ILE A 214 0.09 -21.64 -4.78
C ILE A 214 -0.23 -20.32 -4.06
N PHE A 215 0.82 -19.68 -3.54
CA PHE A 215 0.78 -18.35 -2.96
C PHE A 215 1.84 -17.45 -3.60
N VAL A 216 1.46 -16.22 -3.94
CA VAL A 216 2.34 -15.19 -4.47
C VAL A 216 2.03 -13.87 -3.78
N LEU A 217 3.07 -13.21 -3.31
CA LEU A 217 3.06 -11.82 -2.87
C LEU A 217 4.30 -11.14 -3.45
N THR A 218 4.14 -10.32 -4.50
CA THR A 218 5.29 -9.58 -5.04
C THR A 218 5.75 -8.54 -4.04
N ARG A 219 7.06 -8.28 -4.04
CA ARG A 219 7.69 -7.36 -3.09
C ARG A 219 8.25 -6.16 -3.82
N THR A 220 8.04 -4.99 -3.22
CA THR A 220 8.86 -3.82 -3.52
C THR A 220 10.23 -3.98 -2.86
N ASP A 221 11.26 -3.40 -3.47
CA ASP A 221 12.60 -3.24 -2.87
C ASP A 221 12.60 -2.31 -1.64
N LEU A 222 11.52 -1.56 -1.44
CA LEU A 222 11.34 -0.66 -0.31
C LEU A 222 11.16 -1.41 1.02
N ASP A 223 12.07 -1.18 1.98
CA ASP A 223 11.92 -1.65 3.36
C ASP A 223 10.96 -0.75 4.16
N LEU A 224 9.69 -1.15 4.14
CA LEU A 224 8.62 -0.47 4.85
C LEU A 224 8.80 -0.47 6.37
N ASN A 225 9.49 -1.46 6.95
CA ASN A 225 9.75 -1.48 8.39
C ASN A 225 10.76 -0.40 8.78
N HIS A 226 11.79 -0.22 7.95
CA HIS A 226 12.75 0.86 8.12
C HIS A 226 12.06 2.23 7.98
N LEU A 227 11.21 2.40 6.96
CA LEU A 227 10.45 3.65 6.77
C LEU A 227 9.52 3.94 7.95
N HIS A 228 8.77 2.95 8.42
CA HIS A 228 7.92 3.08 9.62
C HIS A 228 8.75 3.44 10.86
N SER A 229 9.89 2.77 11.08
CA SER A 229 10.78 3.06 12.21
C SER A 229 11.35 4.48 12.16
N HIS A 230 11.68 4.96 10.96
CA HIS A 230 12.13 6.33 10.75
C HIS A 230 11.03 7.35 11.05
N LEU A 231 9.81 7.13 10.55
CA LEU A 231 8.64 7.97 10.84
C LEU A 231 8.32 8.01 12.34
N MET A 232 8.37 6.85 13.00
CA MET A 232 8.21 6.74 14.45
C MET A 232 9.29 7.52 15.20
N ASN A 233 10.55 7.46 14.76
CA ASN A 233 11.63 8.23 15.37
C ASN A 233 11.41 9.74 15.26
N ILE A 234 10.96 10.23 14.10
CA ILE A 234 10.57 11.63 13.90
C ILE A 234 9.44 12.00 14.86
N HIS A 235 8.39 11.17 14.93
CA HIS A 235 7.26 11.39 15.82
C HIS A 235 7.70 11.50 17.30
N LEU A 236 8.54 10.57 17.78
CA LEU A 236 9.06 10.57 19.15
C LEU A 236 9.90 11.82 19.45
N LYS A 237 10.80 12.21 18.53
CA LYS A 237 11.61 13.44 18.66
C LYS A 237 10.75 14.69 18.76
N LEU A 238 9.68 14.77 17.96
CA LEU A 238 8.75 15.89 18.03
C LEU A 238 7.92 15.85 19.33
N SER A 239 7.58 14.66 19.81
CA SER A 239 6.86 14.50 21.08
C SER A 239 7.69 14.91 22.29
N THR A 240 9.00 14.64 22.30
CA THR A 240 9.89 15.01 23.42
C THR A 240 10.29 16.48 23.38
N ALA A 241 10.33 17.08 22.19
CA ALA A 241 10.54 18.51 22.01
C ALA A 241 9.30 19.36 22.36
N TRP A 242 8.11 18.75 22.44
CA TRP A 242 6.86 19.43 22.75
C TRP A 242 6.57 19.39 24.27
N PRO A 243 6.66 20.52 25.01
CA PRO A 243 6.36 20.51 26.43
C PRO A 243 4.86 20.23 26.70
N PRO A 244 4.52 19.46 27.75
CA PRO A 244 3.14 19.10 28.08
C PRO A 244 2.26 20.31 28.48
N SER A 245 2.84 21.47 28.74
CA SER A 245 2.14 22.68 29.21
C SER A 245 1.27 23.39 28.17
N LEU A 246 1.31 23.00 26.89
CA LEU A 246 0.44 23.55 25.82
C LEU A 246 -0.73 22.63 25.45
N SER A 247 -0.92 21.53 26.18
CA SER A 247 -1.95 20.51 25.93
C SER A 247 -3.34 20.83 26.51
N SER A 248 -3.53 21.95 27.21
CA SER A 248 -4.85 22.31 27.76
C SER A 248 -5.76 22.97 26.73
N THR A 249 -6.54 22.16 26.03
CA THR A 249 -7.98 22.37 25.89
C THR A 249 -8.62 21.00 25.74
N ALA A 250 -9.39 20.65 26.77
CA ALA A 250 -9.99 19.36 26.97
C ALA A 250 -10.99 19.01 25.85
N THR A 251 -10.86 17.80 25.31
CA THR A 251 -12.01 16.96 24.99
C THR A 251 -11.58 15.52 25.24
N THR A 252 -12.09 14.99 26.35
CA THR A 252 -12.00 13.59 26.77
C THR A 252 -12.58 12.64 25.71
N PRO A 253 -11.95 11.49 25.43
CA PRO A 253 -12.69 10.31 25.03
C PRO A 253 -12.95 9.45 26.27
N THR A 254 -14.22 9.37 26.64
CA THR A 254 -14.77 8.40 27.57
C THR A 254 -14.38 6.98 27.10
N ARG A 255 -13.67 6.20 27.92
CA ARG A 255 -13.62 4.74 27.75
C ARG A 255 -13.91 4.05 29.08
N LEU A 256 -14.86 3.14 28.98
CA LEU A 256 -15.60 2.45 30.03
C LEU A 256 -14.73 1.46 30.83
N THR A 257 -14.90 1.53 32.15
CA THR A 257 -14.89 0.43 33.15
C THR A 257 -13.78 -0.63 33.07
N GLU A 258 -12.76 -0.47 33.93
CA GLU A 258 -12.02 -1.60 34.49
C GLU A 258 -12.83 -2.25 35.61
N VAL A 259 -13.15 -3.53 35.45
CA VAL A 259 -13.67 -4.41 36.51
C VAL A 259 -12.50 -4.77 37.42
N VAL A 260 -12.50 -4.21 38.64
CA VAL A 260 -11.54 -4.57 39.69
C VAL A 260 -12.05 -5.84 40.39
N ILE A 261 -11.41 -6.97 40.10
CA ILE A 261 -11.57 -8.20 40.88
C ILE A 261 -10.77 -8.04 42.17
N LYS A 262 -11.47 -7.92 43.31
CA LYS A 262 -10.87 -8.00 44.64
C LYS A 262 -10.30 -9.40 44.86
N GLN A 263 -8.98 -9.53 44.97
CA GLN A 263 -8.36 -10.68 45.63
C GLN A 263 -8.60 -10.56 47.13
N SER A 264 -9.27 -11.55 47.69
CA SER A 264 -9.54 -11.71 49.11
C SER A 264 -8.28 -12.12 49.86
N ASP A 265 -8.01 -11.42 50.97
CA ASP A 265 -7.03 -11.76 51.99
C ASP A 265 -7.18 -13.20 52.48
N SER A 266 -6.06 -13.87 52.72
CA SER A 266 -5.98 -15.01 53.63
C SER A 266 -4.59 -15.05 54.25
N SER A 267 -4.47 -14.39 55.40
CA SER A 267 -3.48 -14.68 56.44
C SER A 267 -4.11 -15.60 57.49
N THR A 268 -3.28 -16.32 58.24
CA THR A 268 -3.57 -17.28 59.34
C THR A 268 -4.08 -18.64 58.86
N LEU A 269 -3.37 -19.76 59.09
CA LEU A 269 -2.62 -20.24 60.26
C LEU A 269 -1.42 -21.09 59.83
#